data_AF-A0A970IRC3-F1
#
_entry.id   AF-A0A970IRC3-F1
#
_cell.length_a   1.000
_cell.length_b   1.000
_cell.length_c   1.000
_cell.angle_alpha   90.00
_cell.angle_beta   90.00
_cell.angle_gamma   90.00
#
_symmetry.space_group_name_H-M   'P 1'
#
loop_
_entity.id
_entity.type
_entity.pdbx_description
1 polymer ?
#
loop_
_entity_poly.entity_id
_entity_poly.type
_entity_poly.pdbx_seq_one_letter_code
_entity_poly.pdbx_strand_id
1 'polypeptide(L)'
;DNGKRLWNLSLPVDAALETNFEADLLEGVTVISATGYRRADDDAGVLYRNNGRPVQVPVPLRFIPYYAWANRAVGEMRVWIREC
;
A
#
# COMPACT_ATOMS: atom_id res chain seq x y z
N ASP A 1 0.25 -0.78 8.52
CA ASP A 1 -0.56 0.21 7.79
C ASP A 1 -1.33 -0.40 6.63
N ASN A 2 -0.68 -1.00 5.64
CA ASN A 2 -1.34 -1.42 4.40
C ASN A 2 -1.61 -2.94 4.27
N GLY A 3 -1.41 -3.71 5.36
CA GLY A 3 -1.53 -5.17 5.37
C GLY A 3 -0.32 -5.89 4.74
N LYS A 4 -0.47 -7.20 4.50
CA LYS A 4 0.56 -8.07 3.88
C LYS A 4 0.60 -7.90 2.35
N ARG A 5 1.63 -8.45 1.72
CA ARG A 5 1.83 -8.53 0.26
C ARG A 5 1.78 -7.16 -0.41
N LEU A 6 2.67 -6.25 0.00
CA LEU A 6 2.73 -4.87 -0.53
C LEU A 6 3.01 -4.82 -2.04
N TRP A 7 3.54 -5.89 -2.63
CA TRP A 7 3.72 -6.02 -4.08
C TRP A 7 2.40 -6.08 -4.86
N ASN A 8 1.29 -6.42 -4.20
CA ASN A 8 -0.06 -6.45 -4.78
C ASN A 8 -0.77 -5.09 -4.75
N LEU A 9 -0.14 -4.06 -4.19
CA LEU A 9 -0.70 -2.71 -4.14
C LEU A 9 -0.27 -1.87 -5.35
N SER A 10 -1.20 -1.06 -5.84
CA SER A 10 -0.97 -0.02 -6.84
C SER A 10 -1.69 1.28 -6.47
N LEU A 11 -1.20 2.38 -7.02
CA LEU A 11 -1.72 3.72 -6.82
C LEU A 11 -2.05 4.35 -8.19
N PRO A 12 -3.28 4.87 -8.39
CA PRO A 12 -3.63 5.59 -9.61
C PRO A 12 -2.79 6.84 -9.82
N VAL A 13 -2.52 7.18 -11.09
CA VAL A 13 -1.76 8.38 -11.47
C VAL A 13 -2.41 9.66 -10.96
N ASP A 14 -3.74 9.68 -10.96
CA ASP A 14 -4.60 10.79 -10.58
C ASP A 14 -5.18 10.65 -9.16
N ALA A 15 -4.63 9.73 -8.36
CA ALA A 15 -5.08 9.53 -6.99
C ALA A 15 -4.93 10.82 -6.17
N ALA A 16 -6.02 11.25 -5.53
CA ALA A 16 -5.96 12.34 -4.56
C ALA A 16 -5.09 11.90 -3.37
N LEU A 17 -4.06 12.71 -3.08
CA LEU A 17 -3.17 12.52 -1.95
C LEU A 17 -3.51 13.53 -0.86
N GLU A 18 -3.83 13.02 0.33
CA GLU A 18 -4.13 13.84 1.49
C GLU A 18 -2.98 13.72 2.50
N THR A 19 -2.54 14.85 3.03
CA THR A 19 -1.48 14.90 4.05
C THR A 19 -2.07 15.30 5.39
N ASN A 20 -1.73 14.56 6.44
CA ASN A 20 -2.13 14.90 7.81
C ASN A 20 -0.94 14.74 8.76
N PHE A 21 -0.73 15.71 9.65
CA PHE A 21 0.27 15.61 10.70
C PHE A 21 -0.29 14.83 11.89
N GLU A 22 0.45 13.82 12.34
CA GLU A 22 0.09 12.98 13.49
C GLU A 22 1.15 13.11 14.58
N ALA A 23 0.88 13.95 15.59
CA ALA A 23 1.81 14.26 16.67
C ALA A 23 2.18 13.02 17.52
N ASP A 24 1.22 12.11 17.72
CA ASP A 24 1.40 10.92 18.56
C ASP A 24 2.00 9.72 17.80
N LEU A 25 2.28 9.88 16.50
CA LEU A 25 2.85 8.83 15.66
C LEU A 25 4.33 9.12 15.38
N LEU A 26 5.22 8.19 15.73
CA LEU A 26 6.64 8.20 15.31
C LEU A 26 7.35 9.54 15.62
N GLU A 27 7.15 10.06 16.84
CA GLU A 27 7.69 11.35 17.31
C GLU A 27 7.17 12.58 16.54
N GLY A 28 6.01 12.44 15.89
CA GLY A 28 5.37 13.50 15.13
C GLY A 28 5.78 13.44 13.66
N VAL A 29 4.92 12.84 12.82
CA VAL A 29 5.18 12.73 11.39
C VAL A 29 3.99 13.17 10.56
N THR A 30 4.27 13.67 9.35
CA THR A 30 3.25 13.83 8.32
C THR A 30 3.03 12.50 7.62
N VAL A 31 1.79 12.04 7.64
CA VAL A 31 1.30 10.85 6.95
C VAL A 31 0.66 11.28 5.63
N ILE A 32 0.84 10.46 4.59
CA ILE A 32 0.12 10.61 3.32
C ILE A 32 -0.92 9.49 3.22
N SER A 33 -2.16 9.85 2.91
CA SER A 33 -3.28 8.93 2.69
C SER A 33 -3.78 9.05 1.25
N ALA A 34 -4.20 7.92 0.67
CA ALA A 34 -4.76 7.88 -0.68
C ALA A 34 -5.71 6.68 -0.83
N THR A 35 -6.56 6.70 -1.85
CA THR A 35 -7.24 5.48 -2.32
C THR A 35 -6.39 4.83 -3.41
N GLY A 36 -5.98 3.59 -3.19
CA GLY A 36 -5.29 2.78 -4.19
C GLY A 36 -6.04 1.48 -4.44
N TYR A 37 -5.36 0.54 -5.10
CA TYR A 37 -5.93 -0.75 -5.44
C TYR A 37 -5.07 -1.89 -4.92
N ARG A 38 -5.73 -2.96 -4.50
CA ARG A 38 -5.11 -4.25 -4.20
C ARG A 38 -5.57 -5.27 -5.23
N ARG A 39 -4.61 -5.98 -5.83
CA ARG A 39 -4.93 -7.20 -6.60
C ARG A 39 -5.54 -8.23 -5.66
N ALA A 40 -6.75 -8.69 -5.97
CA ALA A 40 -7.38 -9.80 -5.28
C ALA A 40 -6.51 -11.05 -5.43
N ASP A 41 -6.27 -11.74 -4.32
CA ASP A 41 -5.62 -13.03 -4.36
C ASP A 41 -6.65 -14.06 -4.87
N ASP A 42 -6.34 -14.67 -6.00
CA ASP A 42 -7.11 -15.79 -6.53
C ASP A 42 -6.43 -17.08 -6.06
N ASP A 43 -6.71 -17.43 -4.81
CA ASP A 43 -6.10 -18.54 -4.06
C ASP A 43 -6.65 -19.90 -4.50
N ALA A 44 -6.74 -20.16 -5.80
CA ALA A 44 -7.19 -21.46 -6.33
C ALA A 44 -6.04 -22.50 -6.44
N GLY A 45 -4.89 -22.27 -5.80
CA GLY A 45 -3.73 -23.18 -5.85
C GLY A 45 -3.03 -23.30 -7.22
N VAL A 46 -3.40 -22.47 -8.20
CA VAL A 46 -2.82 -22.48 -9.55
C VAL A 46 -1.73 -21.42 -9.68
N LEU A 47 -0.48 -21.83 -9.93
CA LEU A 47 0.67 -20.93 -10.03
C LEU A 47 0.65 -20.02 -11.26
N TYR A 48 0.17 -20.51 -12.40
CA TYR A 48 0.19 -19.78 -13.67
C TYR A 48 -1.16 -19.87 -14.37
N ARG A 49 -1.65 -18.75 -14.90
CA ARG A 49 -2.89 -18.67 -15.69
C ARG A 49 -2.66 -17.83 -16.93
N ASN A 50 -3.21 -18.29 -18.05
CA ASN A 50 -3.23 -17.50 -19.28
C ASN A 50 -4.37 -16.49 -19.23
N ASN A 51 -4.12 -15.23 -19.61
CA ASN A 51 -5.13 -14.20 -19.81
C ASN A 51 -6.01 -13.80 -18.61
N GLY A 52 -5.59 -14.07 -17.37
CA GLY A 52 -6.32 -13.61 -16.18
C GLY A 52 -6.08 -12.12 -15.92
N ARG A 53 -7.05 -11.25 -16.25
CA ARG A 53 -7.04 -9.88 -15.73
C ARG A 53 -7.26 -9.93 -14.22
N PRO A 54 -6.31 -9.48 -13.40
CA PRO A 54 -6.50 -9.53 -11.96
C PRO A 54 -7.60 -8.59 -11.53
N VAL A 55 -8.52 -9.07 -10.69
CA VAL A 55 -9.52 -8.21 -10.06
C VAL A 55 -8.79 -7.25 -9.12
N GLN A 56 -9.06 -5.97 -9.25
CA GLN A 56 -8.54 -4.93 -8.36
C GLN A 56 -9.64 -4.49 -7.41
N VAL A 57 -9.31 -4.40 -6.12
CA VAL A 57 -10.22 -3.95 -5.07
C VAL A 57 -9.68 -2.65 -4.50
N PRO A 58 -10.50 -1.58 -4.41
CA PRO A 58 -10.05 -0.32 -3.82
C PRO A 58 -9.75 -0.52 -2.34
N VAL A 59 -8.64 0.07 -1.88
CA VAL A 59 -8.18 0.02 -0.49
C VAL A 59 -7.62 1.37 -0.06
N PRO A 60 -7.82 1.79 1.20
CA PRO A 60 -7.10 2.92 1.74
C PRO A 60 -5.62 2.57 1.86
N LEU A 61 -4.76 3.48 1.38
CA LEU A 61 -3.32 3.42 1.50
C LEU A 61 -2.85 4.52 2.45
N ARG A 62 -1.88 4.15 3.29
CA ARG A 62 -1.25 5.04 4.26
C ARG A 62 0.26 4.93 4.17
N PHE A 63 0.94 6.06 4.02
CA PHE A 63 2.39 6.15 3.87
C PHE A 63 3.00 6.98 4.99
N ILE A 64 4.16 6.56 5.45
CA ILE A 64 4.96 7.25 6.47
C ILE A 64 6.30 7.69 5.86
N PRO A 65 7.01 8.66 6.46
CA PRO A 65 8.37 8.99 6.06
C PRO A 65 9.28 7.77 6.14
N TYR A 66 10.13 7.58 5.12
CA TYR A 66 11.02 6.42 5.01
C TYR A 66 11.91 6.24 6.25
N TYR A 67 12.48 7.32 6.77
CA TYR A 67 13.36 7.28 7.95
C TYR A 67 12.66 6.72 9.19
N ALA A 68 11.34 6.81 9.26
CA ALA A 68 10.55 6.41 10.42
C ALA A 68 10.11 4.93 10.36
N TRP A 69 10.39 4.23 9.24
CA TRP A 69 10.10 2.80 9.13
C TRP A 69 10.91 1.95 10.14
N ALA A 70 10.42 0.74 10.43
CA ALA A 70 10.97 -0.23 11.40
C ALA A 70 10.98 0.19 12.88
N ASN A 71 10.42 1.36 13.23
CA ASN A 71 10.31 1.82 14.62
C ASN A 71 8.99 1.42 15.33
N ARG A 72 8.21 0.48 14.76
CA ARG A 72 6.93 0.02 15.35
C ARG A 72 6.88 -1.49 15.54
N ALA A 73 6.74 -2.22 14.43
CA ALA A 73 6.69 -3.68 14.42
C ALA A 73 7.32 -4.21 13.12
N VAL A 74 7.76 -5.47 13.16
CA VAL A 74 8.27 -6.18 11.97
C VAL A 74 7.16 -6.30 10.93
N GLY A 75 7.49 -5.98 9.68
CA GLY A 75 6.55 -6.04 8.58
C GLY A 75 7.20 -5.70 7.24
N GLU A 76 6.43 -5.87 6.18
CA GLU A 76 6.86 -5.52 4.82
C GLU A 76 7.02 -4.00 4.65
N MET A 77 7.93 -3.60 3.77
CA MET A 77 8.13 -2.20 3.38
C MET A 77 8.55 -2.09 1.93
N ARG A 78 8.07 -1.05 1.26
CA ARG A 78 8.55 -0.63 -0.06
C ARG A 78 8.47 0.88 -0.17
N VAL A 79 9.40 1.46 -0.92
CA VAL A 79 9.36 2.88 -1.32
C VAL A 79 8.60 3.03 -2.63
N TRP A 80 8.99 2.25 -3.64
CA TRP A 80 8.37 2.29 -4.96
C TRP A 80 7.10 1.44 -4.99
N ILE A 81 5.94 2.06 -5.13
CA ILE A 81 4.64 1.41 -5.38
C ILE A 81 4.37 1.36 -6.90
N ARG A 82 3.57 0.39 -7.34
CA ARG A 82 3.18 0.31 -8.76
C ARG A 82 2.18 1.43 -9.07
N GLU A 83 2.39 2.09 -10.18
CA GLU A 83 1.39 2.96 -10.81
C GLU A 83 0.33 2.08 -11.51
N CYS A 84 -0.92 2.54 -11.58
CA CYS A 84 -1.99 1.89 -12.32
C CYS A 84 -2.93 2.87 -13.01
#